data_AF-A0A067S203-F1
#
_entry.id   AF-A0A067S203-F1
#
_cell.length_a   1.000
_cell.length_b   1.000
_cell.length_c   1.000
_cell.angle_alpha   90.00
_cell.angle_beta   90.00
_cell.angle_gamma   90.00
#
_symmetry.space_group_name_H-M   'P 1'
#
loop_
_entity.id
_entity.type
_entity.pdbx_description
1 polymer ?
#
loop_
_entity_poly.entity_id
_entity_poly.type
_entity_poly.pdbx_seq_one_letter_code
_entity_poly.pdbx_strand_id
1 'polypeptide(L)'
;MLSGQVSKNHLFEELQLVPISAFVPIRSSRLDAGKRSVPLVDQTEYLNGIIAQIWGLPISDLTSPELVEAAANTVAEIFADAFTRFSKPKSITSRSSPWWTPECAASLATYRASLSKHDWKSFRKLCKEVKRKFFEERIVDIAYSNKRPWDLMNWVQK
;
A
#
# COMPACT_ATOMS: atom_id res chain seq x y z
N MET A 1 45.29 61.38 -13.20
CA MET A 1 43.89 61.83 -13.44
C MET A 1 43.00 60.68 -13.00
N LEU A 2 42.59 60.66 -11.73
CA LEU A 2 41.36 61.25 -11.18
C LEU A 2 40.07 60.62 -11.68
N SER A 3 39.28 60.17 -10.69
CA SER A 3 37.82 59.96 -10.69
C SER A 3 37.32 58.69 -11.39
N GLY A 4 36.42 57.89 -10.82
CA GLY A 4 35.57 58.07 -9.63
C GLY A 4 34.65 56.86 -9.48
N GLN A 5 34.22 56.63 -8.24
CA GLN A 5 33.27 55.59 -7.79
C GLN A 5 31.95 55.59 -8.60
N VAL A 6 31.20 54.48 -8.57
CA VAL A 6 29.92 54.38 -7.84
C VAL A 6 29.38 52.95 -7.84
N SER A 7 29.05 52.54 -6.62
CA SER A 7 28.32 51.38 -6.16
C SER A 7 26.98 51.15 -6.85
N LYS A 8 26.61 49.88 -7.07
CA LYS A 8 25.22 49.44 -6.97
C LYS A 8 25.16 48.11 -6.19
N ASN A 9 25.14 48.25 -4.87
CA ASN A 9 24.46 47.30 -4.01
C ASN A 9 22.95 47.38 -4.28
N HIS A 10 22.37 46.28 -4.74
CA HIS A 10 20.98 45.91 -4.47
C HIS A 10 20.97 44.38 -4.38
N LEU A 11 21.19 43.86 -3.18
CA LEU A 11 20.10 43.34 -2.34
C LEU A 11 19.26 42.33 -3.11
N PHE A 12 19.62 41.05 -3.03
CA PHE A 12 18.62 39.99 -2.87
C PHE A 12 19.15 38.95 -1.90
N GLU A 13 18.31 38.73 -0.91
CA GLU A 13 18.46 37.92 0.30
C GLU A 13 19.05 36.53 0.09
N GLU A 14 19.70 36.10 1.15
CA GLU A 14 19.88 34.71 1.54
C GLU A 14 18.58 33.91 1.36
N LEU A 15 18.54 33.10 0.30
CA LEU A 15 17.84 31.82 0.37
C LEU A 15 18.90 30.76 0.07
N GLN A 16 19.54 30.27 1.13
CA GLN A 16 20.16 28.96 1.09
C GLN A 16 19.05 27.95 0.82
N LEU A 17 18.76 27.72 -0.46
CA LEU A 17 17.97 26.60 -0.91
C LEU A 17 18.77 25.35 -0.55
N VAL A 18 18.49 24.78 0.62
CA VAL A 18 18.88 23.42 0.93
C VAL A 18 18.28 22.55 -0.18
N PRO A 19 19.08 21.84 -0.99
CA PRO A 19 18.52 20.99 -2.02
C PRO A 19 17.64 19.94 -1.35
N ILE A 20 16.35 19.92 -1.68
CA ILE A 20 15.43 18.81 -1.33
C ILE A 20 15.78 17.61 -2.22
N SER A 21 17.02 17.16 -2.12
CA SER A 21 17.55 15.98 -2.80
C SER A 21 18.48 15.23 -1.84
N ALA A 22 18.06 15.10 -0.58
CA ALA A 22 18.45 13.92 0.18
C ALA A 22 17.72 12.74 -0.45
N PHE A 23 18.32 12.13 -1.48
CA PHE A 23 17.94 10.80 -1.92
C PHE A 23 18.35 9.86 -0.79
N VAL A 24 17.51 9.75 0.24
CA VAL A 24 17.67 8.73 1.28
C VAL A 24 17.47 7.41 0.54
N PRO A 25 18.50 6.56 0.43
CA PRO A 25 18.31 5.26 -0.16
C PRO A 25 17.31 4.54 0.75
N ILE A 26 16.07 4.42 0.30
CA ILE A 26 15.12 3.51 0.92
C ILE A 26 15.79 2.16 0.76
N ARG A 27 16.42 1.66 1.83
CA ARG A 27 16.94 0.30 1.85
C ARG A 27 15.80 -0.56 1.33
N SER A 28 16.06 -1.31 0.27
CA SER A 28 15.17 -2.39 -0.17
C SER A 28 15.20 -3.45 0.94
N SER A 29 14.58 -3.14 2.07
CA SER A 29 14.09 -4.16 2.96
C SER A 29 13.05 -4.88 2.11
N ARG A 30 13.37 -6.11 1.70
CA ARG A 30 12.36 -7.06 1.25
C ARG A 30 11.48 -7.38 2.46
N LEU A 31 10.76 -6.40 2.96
CA LEU A 31 9.65 -6.66 3.84
C LEU A 31 8.61 -7.25 2.92
N ASP A 32 8.16 -8.44 3.27
CA ASP A 32 6.89 -9.01 2.84
C ASP A 32 5.68 -8.12 3.24
N ALA A 33 5.85 -6.80 3.30
CA ALA A 33 4.85 -5.79 3.66
C ALA A 33 3.63 -5.84 2.72
N GLY A 34 3.78 -6.35 1.49
CA GLY A 34 2.65 -6.65 0.62
C GLY A 34 1.84 -7.90 1.01
N LYS A 35 2.41 -8.79 1.83
CA LYS A 35 1.84 -10.07 2.27
C LYS A 35 1.30 -10.04 3.69
N ARG A 36 1.33 -8.90 4.40
CA ARG A 36 0.74 -8.74 5.74
C ARG A 36 -0.02 -7.44 5.84
N SER A 37 -1.08 -7.41 6.62
CA SER A 37 -1.86 -6.18 6.88
C SER A 37 -2.48 -6.25 8.27
N VAL A 38 -2.64 -5.09 8.91
CA VAL A 38 -3.43 -4.96 10.14
C VAL A 38 -4.92 -5.00 9.77
N PRO A 39 -5.71 -5.97 10.26
CA PRO A 39 -7.15 -6.01 10.01
C PRO A 39 -7.88 -4.78 10.54
N LEU A 40 -8.97 -4.36 9.86
CA LEU A 40 -9.79 -3.20 10.28
C LEU A 40 -10.22 -3.28 11.75
N VAL A 41 -10.61 -4.46 12.21
CA VAL A 41 -11.02 -4.70 13.61
C VAL A 41 -9.90 -4.45 14.63
N ASP A 42 -8.65 -4.59 14.22
CA ASP A 42 -7.48 -4.43 15.09
C ASP A 42 -6.83 -3.04 14.93
N GLN A 43 -7.32 -2.19 14.00
CA GLN A 43 -6.68 -0.90 13.67
C GLN A 43 -6.67 0.08 14.84
N THR A 44 -7.76 0.17 15.60
CA THR A 44 -7.84 1.07 16.74
C THR A 44 -6.82 0.71 17.81
N GLU A 45 -6.69 -0.58 18.15
CA GLU A 45 -5.71 -1.05 19.13
C GLU A 45 -4.27 -0.87 18.64
N TYR A 46 -4.03 -1.17 17.35
CA TYR A 46 -2.75 -0.92 16.69
C TYR A 46 -2.31 0.54 16.79
N LEU A 47 -3.19 1.49 16.44
CA LEU A 47 -2.89 2.91 16.51
C LEU A 47 -2.71 3.40 17.95
N ASN A 48 -3.55 2.95 18.89
CA ASN A 48 -3.41 3.30 20.30
C ASN A 48 -2.08 2.81 20.89
N GLY A 49 -1.63 1.62 20.49
CA GLY A 49 -0.33 1.07 20.90
C GLY A 49 0.86 1.88 20.38
N ILE A 50 0.79 2.37 19.14
CA ILE A 50 1.80 3.26 18.57
C ILE A 50 1.79 4.61 19.29
N ILE A 51 0.61 5.21 19.45
CA ILE A 51 0.43 6.50 20.10
C ILE A 51 1.00 6.47 21.52
N ALA A 52 0.67 5.45 22.32
CA ALA A 52 1.18 5.31 23.68
C ALA A 52 2.71 5.23 23.74
N GLN A 53 3.34 4.50 22.81
CA GLN A 53 4.79 4.38 22.74
C GLN A 53 5.45 5.68 22.30
N ILE A 54 4.90 6.36 21.30
CA ILE A 54 5.43 7.66 20.82
C ILE A 54 5.36 8.72 21.92
N TRP A 55 4.25 8.80 22.66
CA TRP A 55 4.13 9.74 23.78
C TRP A 55 5.10 9.44 24.93
N GLY A 56 5.51 8.18 25.08
CA GLY A 56 6.50 7.76 26.07
C GLY A 56 7.96 8.01 25.66
N LEU A 57 8.21 8.51 24.44
CA LEU A 57 9.58 8.73 23.99
C LEU A 57 10.22 9.93 24.70
N PRO A 58 11.46 9.77 25.21
CA PRO A 58 12.21 10.86 25.83
C PRO A 58 12.83 11.78 24.75
N ILE A 59 11.99 12.44 23.95
CA ILE A 59 12.44 13.40 22.93
C ILE A 59 12.55 14.77 23.58
N SER A 60 13.65 15.03 24.28
CA SER A 60 13.89 16.32 24.93
C SER A 60 14.91 17.20 24.23
N ASP A 61 15.72 16.65 23.30
CA ASP A 61 16.70 17.45 22.57
C ASP A 61 17.05 16.85 21.20
N LEU A 62 16.74 17.60 20.14
CA LEU A 62 17.00 17.26 18.74
C LEU A 62 18.01 18.25 18.11
N THR A 63 18.99 18.69 18.89
CA THR A 63 19.98 19.70 18.48
C THR A 63 21.11 19.17 17.60
N SER A 64 21.33 17.85 17.54
CA SER A 64 22.32 17.25 16.66
C SER A 64 21.69 16.34 15.60
N PRO A 65 22.30 16.25 14.39
CA PRO A 65 21.85 15.32 13.36
C PRO A 65 21.79 13.85 13.84
N GLU A 66 22.75 13.46 14.68
CA GLU A 66 22.83 12.11 15.25
C GLU A 66 21.64 11.82 16.18
N LEU A 67 21.22 12.81 16.99
CA LEU A 67 20.05 12.69 17.87
C LEU A 67 18.75 12.61 17.08
N VAL A 68 18.65 13.37 15.98
CA VAL A 68 17.50 13.29 15.05
C VAL A 68 17.43 11.91 14.40
N GLU A 69 18.55 11.37 13.92
CA GLU A 69 18.59 10.04 13.32
C GLU A 69 18.25 8.94 14.33
N ALA A 70 18.78 9.04 15.56
CA ALA A 70 18.45 8.11 16.64
C ALA A 70 16.94 8.14 16.96
N ALA A 71 16.34 9.32 17.12
CA ALA A 71 14.92 9.47 17.38
C ALA A 71 14.06 8.93 16.22
N ALA A 72 14.45 9.21 14.97
CA ALA A 72 13.76 8.70 13.79
C ALA A 72 13.82 7.16 13.71
N ASN A 73 14.97 6.57 14.04
CA ASN A 73 15.13 5.11 14.10
C ASN A 73 14.25 4.50 15.19
N THR A 74 14.20 5.09 16.39
CA THR A 74 13.32 4.62 17.46
C THR A 74 11.84 4.67 17.05
N VAL A 75 11.41 5.75 16.40
CA VAL A 75 10.04 5.83 15.87
C VAL A 75 9.79 4.73 14.83
N ALA A 76 10.72 4.54 13.89
CA ALA A 76 10.59 3.48 12.88
C ALA A 76 10.50 2.08 13.51
N GLU A 77 11.25 1.81 14.56
CA GLU A 77 11.20 0.57 15.34
C GLU A 77 9.85 0.37 16.03
N ILE A 78 9.27 1.41 16.63
CA ILE A 78 7.91 1.36 17.21
C ILE A 78 6.88 0.94 16.15
N PHE A 79 6.92 1.57 14.97
CA PHE A 79 6.02 1.20 13.88
C PHE A 79 6.26 -0.24 13.40
N ALA A 80 7.52 -0.66 13.29
CA ALA A 80 7.88 -2.01 12.85
C ALA A 80 7.45 -3.09 13.85
N ASP A 81 7.65 -2.86 15.14
CA ASP A 81 7.23 -3.78 16.22
C ASP A 81 5.71 -3.89 16.27
N ALA A 82 5.01 -2.74 16.32
CA ALA A 82 3.55 -2.72 16.30
C ALA A 82 3.00 -3.38 15.04
N PHE A 83 3.56 -3.12 13.86
CA PHE A 83 3.12 -3.77 12.63
C PHE A 83 3.40 -5.28 12.68
N THR A 84 4.52 -5.72 13.23
CA THR A 84 4.84 -7.15 13.35
C THR A 84 3.85 -7.87 14.28
N ARG A 85 3.49 -7.24 15.41
CA ARG A 85 2.54 -7.77 16.39
C ARG A 85 1.11 -7.84 15.88
N PHE A 86 0.64 -6.79 15.21
CA PHE A 86 -0.77 -6.66 14.79
C PHE A 86 -1.05 -7.10 13.35
N SER A 87 -0.03 -7.12 12.48
CA SER A 87 -0.24 -7.55 11.10
C SER A 87 -0.46 -9.06 11.02
N LYS A 88 -1.50 -9.43 10.27
CA LYS A 88 -1.76 -10.82 9.90
C LYS A 88 -1.30 -11.04 8.46
N PRO A 89 -0.89 -12.25 8.07
CA PRO A 89 -0.72 -12.58 6.67
C PRO A 89 -1.95 -12.14 5.88
N LYS A 90 -1.74 -11.23 4.95
CA LYS A 90 -2.69 -10.89 3.93
C LYS A 90 -2.80 -12.14 3.08
N SER A 91 -3.84 -12.91 3.32
CA SER A 91 -4.24 -13.96 2.39
C SER A 91 -4.37 -13.30 1.02
N ILE A 92 -3.45 -13.62 0.12
CA ILE A 92 -3.62 -13.36 -1.31
C ILE A 92 -4.62 -14.42 -1.83
N THR A 93 -5.77 -14.59 -1.18
CA THR A 93 -6.84 -15.48 -1.62
C THR A 93 -8.21 -14.96 -1.17
N SER A 94 -9.22 -15.22 -2.01
CA SER A 94 -10.66 -14.95 -1.89
C SER A 94 -11.23 -13.59 -2.35
N ARG A 95 -10.59 -12.42 -2.20
CA ARG A 95 -11.23 -11.19 -2.77
C ARG A 95 -11.21 -11.14 -4.30
N SER A 96 -10.33 -11.88 -4.96
CA SER A 96 -10.31 -12.02 -6.42
C SER A 96 -11.21 -13.13 -6.98
N SER A 97 -11.95 -13.88 -6.15
CA SER A 97 -12.48 -15.20 -6.52
C SER A 97 -13.93 -15.57 -6.14
N PRO A 98 -14.90 -14.69 -5.85
CA PRO A 98 -16.30 -15.16 -5.72
C PRO A 98 -16.80 -15.89 -6.98
N TRP A 99 -16.27 -15.50 -8.14
CA TRP A 99 -16.53 -16.17 -9.42
C TRP A 99 -15.62 -17.36 -9.71
N TRP A 100 -14.61 -17.64 -8.89
CA TRP A 100 -13.66 -18.72 -9.18
C TRP A 100 -14.20 -20.04 -8.67
N THR A 101 -14.28 -21.03 -9.57
CA THR A 101 -14.90 -22.31 -9.27
C THR A 101 -13.88 -23.45 -9.24
N PRO A 102 -14.24 -24.63 -8.68
CA PRO A 102 -13.38 -25.81 -8.71
C PRO A 102 -12.95 -26.21 -10.14
N GLU A 103 -13.77 -25.96 -11.15
CA GLU A 103 -13.44 -26.25 -12.56
C GLU A 103 -12.29 -25.35 -13.06
N CYS A 104 -12.25 -24.08 -12.65
CA CYS A 104 -11.12 -23.19 -12.94
C CYS A 104 -9.82 -23.73 -12.32
N ALA A 105 -9.89 -24.25 -11.08
CA ALA A 105 -8.74 -24.85 -10.41
C ALA A 105 -8.28 -26.14 -11.09
N ALA A 106 -9.22 -27.01 -11.47
CA ALA A 106 -8.93 -28.25 -12.19
C ALA A 106 -8.29 -27.98 -13.57
N SER A 107 -8.85 -27.05 -14.34
CA SER A 107 -8.30 -26.67 -15.65
C SER A 107 -6.91 -26.03 -15.54
N LEU A 108 -6.66 -25.24 -14.48
CA LEU A 108 -5.33 -24.71 -14.19
C LEU A 108 -4.33 -25.81 -13.85
N ALA A 109 -4.76 -26.84 -13.10
CA ALA A 109 -3.93 -28.00 -12.80
C ALA A 109 -3.58 -28.78 -14.07
N THR A 110 -4.55 -28.99 -14.97
CA THR A 110 -4.30 -29.62 -16.29
C THR A 110 -3.26 -28.86 -17.09
N TYR A 111 -3.39 -27.53 -17.20
CA TYR A 111 -2.40 -26.70 -17.89
C TYR A 111 -1.02 -26.77 -17.21
N ARG A 112 -0.95 -26.76 -15.88
CA ARG A 112 0.33 -26.86 -15.17
C ARG A 112 1.02 -28.20 -15.39
N ALA A 113 0.25 -29.28 -15.53
CA ALA A 113 0.79 -30.61 -15.82
C ALA A 113 1.29 -30.74 -17.27
N SER A 114 0.59 -30.13 -18.24
CA SER A 114 0.93 -30.28 -19.66
C SER A 114 1.84 -29.18 -20.20
N LEU A 115 1.82 -27.99 -19.60
CA LEU A 115 2.39 -26.73 -20.08
C LEU A 115 2.01 -26.40 -21.54
N SER A 116 0.91 -26.98 -22.03
CA SER A 116 0.54 -26.88 -23.43
C SER A 116 -0.20 -25.56 -23.73
N LYS A 117 0.02 -25.02 -24.93
CA LYS A 117 -0.73 -23.83 -25.39
C LYS A 117 -2.23 -24.10 -25.52
N HIS A 118 -2.60 -25.35 -25.81
CA HIS A 118 -3.98 -25.78 -25.90
C HIS A 118 -4.68 -25.66 -24.54
N ASP A 119 -4.09 -26.23 -23.50
CA ASP A 119 -4.68 -26.25 -22.16
C ASP A 119 -4.69 -24.86 -21.54
N TRP A 120 -3.71 -24.03 -21.89
CA TRP A 120 -3.74 -22.60 -21.56
C TRP A 120 -4.94 -21.88 -22.16
N LYS A 121 -5.24 -22.14 -23.44
CA LYS A 121 -6.39 -21.55 -24.13
C LYS A 121 -7.70 -22.02 -23.51
N SER A 122 -7.79 -23.31 -23.18
CA SER A 122 -8.94 -23.92 -22.50
C SER A 122 -9.17 -23.31 -21.12
N PHE A 123 -8.12 -23.20 -20.29
CA PHE A 123 -8.18 -22.56 -18.98
C PHE A 123 -8.64 -21.11 -19.07
N ARG A 124 -8.07 -20.33 -19.98
CA ARG A 124 -8.44 -18.92 -20.18
C ARG A 124 -9.89 -18.75 -20.63
N LYS A 125 -10.36 -19.62 -21.53
CA LYS A 125 -11.75 -19.62 -22.00
C LYS A 125 -12.71 -19.90 -20.84
N LEU A 126 -12.42 -20.95 -20.07
CA LEU A 126 -13.22 -21.32 -18.90
C LEU A 126 -13.30 -20.18 -17.88
N CYS A 127 -12.15 -19.59 -17.53
CA CYS A 127 -12.13 -18.45 -16.59
C CYS A 127 -12.97 -17.27 -17.08
N LYS A 128 -12.93 -16.97 -18.39
CA LYS A 128 -13.71 -15.88 -18.97
C LYS A 128 -15.21 -16.15 -18.86
N GLU A 129 -15.64 -17.37 -19.16
CA GLU A 129 -17.04 -17.78 -19.13
C GLU A 129 -17.62 -17.78 -17.72
N VAL A 130 -16.91 -18.42 -16.79
CA VAL A 130 -17.31 -18.50 -15.39
C VAL A 130 -17.37 -17.11 -14.76
N LYS A 131 -16.35 -16.27 -15.02
CA LYS A 131 -16.32 -14.88 -14.55
C LYS A 131 -17.51 -14.09 -15.08
N ARG A 132 -17.78 -14.19 -16.39
CA ARG A 132 -18.89 -13.47 -17.02
C ARG A 132 -20.22 -13.90 -16.40
N LYS A 133 -20.48 -15.20 -16.30
CA LYS A 133 -21.72 -15.75 -15.74
C LYS A 133 -21.98 -15.23 -14.32
N PHE A 134 -20.96 -15.28 -13.46
CA PHE A 134 -21.07 -14.77 -12.09
C PHE A 134 -21.49 -13.30 -12.04
N PHE A 135 -20.89 -12.45 -12.88
CA PHE A 135 -21.23 -11.03 -12.88
C PHE A 135 -22.57 -10.76 -13.56
N GLU A 136 -22.95 -11.51 -14.59
CA GLU A 136 -24.29 -11.43 -15.20
C GLU A 136 -25.40 -11.75 -14.18
N GLU A 137 -25.24 -12.81 -13.39
CA GLU A 137 -26.17 -13.17 -12.33
C GLU A 137 -26.28 -12.06 -11.27
N ARG A 138 -25.15 -11.46 -10.87
CA ARG A 138 -25.17 -10.32 -9.94
C ARG A 138 -25.79 -9.05 -10.54
N ILE A 139 -25.58 -8.78 -11.82
CA ILE A 139 -26.22 -7.66 -12.52
C ILE A 139 -27.73 -7.83 -12.49
N VAL A 140 -28.21 -9.04 -12.80
CA VAL A 140 -29.63 -9.39 -12.78
C VAL A 140 -30.20 -9.23 -11.37
N ASP A 141 -29.59 -9.87 -10.37
CA ASP A 141 -30.02 -9.82 -8.97
C ASP A 141 -30.12 -8.37 -8.46
N ILE A 142 -29.10 -7.55 -8.75
CA ILE A 142 -29.08 -6.15 -8.34
C ILE A 142 -30.11 -5.33 -9.11
N ALA A 143 -30.25 -5.51 -10.42
CA ALA A 143 -31.27 -4.79 -11.20
C ALA A 143 -32.70 -5.05 -10.70
N TYR A 144 -32.98 -6.26 -10.21
CA TYR A 144 -34.28 -6.62 -9.63
C TYR A 144 -34.46 -6.17 -8.18
N SER A 145 -33.40 -6.17 -7.36
CA SER A 145 -33.46 -5.82 -5.92
C SER A 145 -33.25 -4.33 -5.63
N ASN A 146 -32.30 -3.68 -6.30
CA ASN A 146 -31.95 -2.26 -6.19
C ASN A 146 -32.02 -1.63 -7.58
N LYS A 147 -32.97 -0.71 -7.80
CA LYS A 147 -33.27 -0.09 -9.11
C LYS A 147 -32.12 0.79 -9.69
N ARG A 148 -30.88 0.64 -9.24
CA ARG A 148 -29.74 1.51 -9.52
C ARG A 148 -28.52 0.66 -9.94
N PRO A 149 -28.11 0.73 -11.22
CA PRO A 149 -26.97 -0.05 -11.75
C PRO A 149 -25.63 0.16 -11.02
N TRP A 150 -25.43 1.27 -10.30
CA TRP A 150 -24.18 1.56 -9.58
C TRP A 150 -24.05 0.85 -8.23
N ASP A 151 -25.09 0.16 -7.75
CA ASP A 151 -25.02 -0.71 -6.56
C ASP A 151 -24.29 -2.04 -6.86
N LEU A 152 -23.81 -2.23 -8.10
CA LEU A 152 -23.13 -3.44 -8.58
C LEU A 152 -21.83 -3.79 -7.86
N MET A 153 -21.13 -2.79 -7.32
CA MET A 153 -20.00 -3.04 -6.44
C MET A 153 -20.19 -2.23 -5.16
N ASN A 154 -19.57 -2.66 -4.06
CA ASN A 154 -19.47 -1.81 -2.88
C ASN A 154 -18.33 -0.81 -3.13
N TRP A 155 -18.58 0.23 -3.92
CA TRP A 155 -17.61 1.31 -4.20
C TRP A 155 -17.35 2.16 -2.95
N VAL A 156 -18.28 2.15 -2.00
CA VAL A 156 -18.19 2.84 -0.72
C VAL A 156 -18.14 1.78 0.39
N GLN A 157 -16.98 1.60 1.00
CA GLN A 157 -16.88 0.88 2.27
C GLN A 157 -17.50 1.76 3.37
N LYS A 158 -18.50 1.24 4.08
CA LYS A 158 -18.98 1.80 5.34
C LYS A 158 -18.21 1.20 6.49
#